data_AF-A0A6G4X7B8-F1
#
_entry.id   AF-A0A6G4X7B8-F1
#
_cell.length_a   1.000
_cell.length_b   1.000
_cell.length_c   1.000
_cell.angle_alpha   90.00
_cell.angle_beta   90.00
_cell.angle_gamma   90.00
#
_symmetry.space_group_name_H-M   'P 1'
#
loop_
_entity.id
_entity.type
_entity.pdbx_description
1 polymer ?
#
loop_
_entity_poly.entity_id
_entity_poly.type
_entity_poly.pdbx_seq_one_letter_code
_entity_poly.pdbx_strand_id
1 'polypeptide(L)' 'MNSTSPAPSASASAANEAIRQFVAGRTVWSKDALAELDRLRAQWRRAVRAEMVRAA' A
#
# COMPACT_ATOMS: atom_id res chain seq x y z
N MET A 1 -10.37 -18.69 -17.58
CA MET A 1 -9.38 -19.15 -16.57
C MET A 1 -9.41 -18.13 -15.45
N ASN A 2 -10.11 -18.46 -14.36
CA ASN A 2 -10.42 -17.53 -13.28
C ASN A 2 -9.15 -17.06 -12.56
N SER A 3 -8.90 -15.75 -12.57
CA SER A 3 -7.93 -15.10 -11.70
C SER A 3 -8.42 -15.20 -10.26
N THR A 4 -7.84 -16.12 -9.49
CA THR A 4 -8.00 -16.19 -8.05
C THR A 4 -7.51 -14.87 -7.45
N SER A 5 -8.44 -13.96 -7.10
CA SER A 5 -8.14 -12.92 -6.13
C SER A 5 -8.12 -13.58 -4.76
N PRO A 6 -6.96 -13.72 -4.08
CA PRO A 6 -7.02 -13.91 -2.64
C PRO A 6 -7.63 -12.63 -2.03
N ALA A 7 -8.58 -12.83 -1.11
CA ALA A 7 -9.21 -11.79 -0.30
C ALA A 7 -8.22 -10.71 0.18
N PRO A 8 -8.65 -9.45 0.43
CA PRO A 8 -7.80 -8.32 0.79
C PRO A 8 -7.09 -8.55 2.13
N SER A 9 -6.06 -9.37 2.10
CA SER A 9 -5.16 -9.63 3.20
C SER A 9 -4.11 -8.54 3.16
N ALA A 10 -3.81 -7.98 4.33
CA ALA A 10 -2.82 -6.94 4.63
C ALA A 10 -1.41 -7.24 4.09
N SER A 11 -1.27 -7.31 2.76
CA SER A 11 -0.07 -7.65 2.02
C SER A 11 0.60 -6.38 1.52
N ALA A 12 1.93 -6.38 1.39
CA ALA A 12 2.64 -5.22 0.86
C ALA A 12 2.17 -4.88 -0.54
N SER A 13 1.73 -5.87 -1.33
CA SER A 13 1.18 -5.63 -2.66
C SER A 13 -0.09 -4.78 -2.63
N ALA A 14 -1.07 -5.11 -1.77
CA ALA A 14 -2.30 -4.34 -1.64
C ALA A 14 -2.06 -2.92 -1.11
N ALA A 15 -1.16 -2.77 -0.12
CA ALA A 15 -0.79 -1.45 0.40
C ALA A 15 -0.05 -0.60 -0.67
N ASN A 16 0.76 -1.23 -1.52
CA ASN A 16 1.44 -0.55 -2.62
C ASN A 16 0.46 -0.12 -3.73
N GLU A 17 -0.54 -0.94 -4.02
CA GLU A 17 -1.60 -0.59 -4.97
C GLU A 17 -2.42 0.61 -4.47
N ALA A 18 -2.78 0.66 -3.19
CA ALA A 18 -3.44 1.81 -2.58
C ALA A 18 -2.61 3.11 -2.71
N ILE A 19 -1.29 3.03 -2.51
CA ILE A 19 -0.38 4.17 -2.74
C ILE A 19 -0.41 4.60 -4.22
N ARG A 20 -0.33 3.64 -5.15
CA ARG A 20 -0.35 3.93 -6.59
C ARG A 20 -1.66 4.59 -7.02
N GLN A 21 -2.80 4.10 -6.54
CA GLN A 21 -4.11 4.69 -6.81
C GLN A 21 -4.23 6.09 -6.20
N PHE A 22 -3.71 6.31 -4.99
CA PHE A 22 -3.77 7.61 -4.31
C PHE A 22 -2.91 8.69 -4.99
N VAL A 23 -1.76 8.30 -5.56
CA VAL A 23 -0.83 9.18 -6.29
C VAL A 23 -1.29 9.39 -7.74
N ALA A 24 -1.99 8.43 -8.33
CA ALA A 24 -2.37 8.46 -9.74
C ALA A 24 -3.16 9.72 -10.10
N GLY A 25 -2.67 10.44 -11.12
CA GLY A 25 -3.32 11.66 -11.64
C GLY A 25 -3.23 12.87 -10.71
N ARG A 26 -2.58 12.76 -9.55
CA ARG A 26 -2.48 13.86 -8.58
C ARG A 26 -1.26 14.74 -8.90
N THR A 27 -1.52 16.00 -9.24
CA THR A 27 -0.48 17.00 -9.56
C THR A 27 -0.26 18.03 -8.44
N VAL A 28 -1.19 18.12 -7.48
CA VAL A 28 -1.13 19.05 -6.35
C VAL A 28 -1.16 18.30 -5.02
N TRP A 29 -0.28 18.71 -4.10
CA TRP A 29 -0.08 18.09 -2.80
C TRP A 29 -0.40 19.08 -1.68
N SER A 30 -1.53 18.87 -1.01
CA SER A 30 -1.83 19.56 0.25
C SER A 30 -1.12 18.89 1.43
N LYS A 31 -1.05 19.58 2.57
CA LYS A 31 -0.53 19.00 3.82
C LYS A 31 -1.30 17.74 4.21
N ASP A 32 -2.62 17.74 4.05
CA ASP A 32 -3.46 16.57 4.31
C ASP A 32 -3.17 15.41 3.35
N ALA A 33 -2.93 15.69 2.06
CA ALA A 33 -2.56 14.66 1.10
C ALA A 33 -1.21 14.03 1.42
N LEU A 34 -0.26 14.82 1.93
CA LEU A 34 1.03 14.32 2.39
C LEU A 34 0.90 13.48 3.67
N ALA A 35 0.05 13.89 4.61
CA ALA A 35 -0.24 13.11 5.82
C ALA A 35 -0.87 11.75 5.48
N GLU A 36 -1.78 11.73 4.50
CA GLU A 36 -2.39 10.49 4.03
C GLU A 36 -1.40 9.60 3.27
N LEU A 37 -0.53 10.19 2.44
CA LEU A 37 0.57 9.44 1.80
C LEU A 37 1.52 8.82 2.83
N ASP A 38 1.87 9.54 3.90
CA ASP A 38 2.73 8.99 4.95
C ASP A 38 2.06 7.82 5.68
N ARG A 39 0.76 7.93 5.98
CA ARG A 39 -0.02 6.82 6.56
C ARG A 39 -0.01 5.59 5.66
N LEU A 40 -0.27 5.75 4.36
CA LEU A 40 -0.24 4.66 3.40
C LEU A 40 1.15 4.02 3.32
N ARG A 41 2.21 4.84 3.30
CA ARG A 41 3.60 4.36 3.33
C ARG A 41 3.95 3.64 4.64
N ALA A 42 3.44 4.10 5.78
CA ALA A 42 3.65 3.43 7.07
C ALA A 42 3.01 2.04 7.10
N GLN A 43 1.81 1.90 6.54
CA GLN A 43 1.12 0.62 6.40
C GLN A 43 1.88 -0.33 5.46
N TRP A 44 2.35 0.16 4.31
CA TRP A 44 3.17 -0.62 3.39
C TRP A 44 4.46 -1.12 4.04
N ARG A 45 5.22 -0.24 4.72
CA ARG A 45 6.45 -0.63 5.43
C ARG A 45 6.22 -1.67 6.53
N ARG A 46 5.06 -1.63 7.20
CA ARG A 46 4.68 -2.65 8.19
C ARG A 46 4.40 -3.99 7.53
N ALA A 47 3.64 -4.00 6.44
CA ALA A 47 3.34 -5.20 5.67
C ALA A 47 4.62 -5.84 5.09
N VAL A 48 5.50 -5.05 4.46
CA VAL A 48 6.80 -5.53 3.94
C VAL A 48 7.65 -6.18 5.04
N ARG A 49 7.75 -5.55 6.22
CA ARG A 49 8.50 -6.14 7.33
C ARG A 49 7.87 -7.44 7.84
N ALA A 50 6.55 -7.50 7.94
CA ALA A 50 5.86 -8.72 8.34
C ALA A 50 6.08 -9.86 7.33
N GLU A 51 6.13 -9.56 6.04
CA GLU A 51 6.43 -10.54 4.99
C GLU A 51 7.89 -11.01 5.04
N MET A 52 8.85 -10.10 5.23
CA MET A 52 10.27 -10.45 5.37
C MET A 52 10.53 -11.33 6.61
N VAL A 53 9.86 -11.06 7.74
CA VAL A 53 9.97 -11.88 8.96
C VAL A 53 9.37 -13.27 8.76
N ARG A 54 8.32 -13.42 7.95
CA ARG A 54 7.73 -14.74 7.65
C ARG A 54 8.55 -15.57 6.67
N ALA A 55 9.42 -14.93 5.89
CA ALA A 55 10.25 -15.57 4.87
C ALA A 55 11.65 -15.96 5.36
N ALA A 56 12.00 -15.62 6.60
CA ALA A 56 13.27 -15.96 7.28
C ALA A 56 13.09 -17.15 8.22
#